data_AF-A0A2S1T3B3-F1
#
_entry.id   AF-A0A2S1T3B3-F1
#
_cell.length_a   1.000
_cell.length_b   1.000
_cell.length_c   1.000
_cell.angle_alpha   90.00
_cell.angle_beta   90.00
_cell.angle_gamma   90.00
#
_symmetry.space_group_name_H-M   'P 1'
#
loop_
_entity.id
_entity.type
_entity.pdbx_description
1 polymer ?
#
loop_
_entity_poly.entity_id
_entity_poly.type
_entity_poly.pdbx_seq_one_letter_code
_entity_poly.pdbx_strand_id
1 'polypeptide(L)'
;MAKWQRTVLGHGLAGFRTMPAFAKSGRERYGLAPDTRARFERCLSESAQPGLPLPSLAARIYLDSLFFHPFEDANGRAAVLALAFVLAREGVVLDQVHPLQTTRWADDAEGAADLAVLLGILLTAAARRRSHGRQS
;
A
#
# COMPACT_ATOMS: atom_id res chain seq x y z
N MET A 1 10.25 4.91 1.63
CA MET A 1 9.95 3.97 0.52
C MET A 1 11.14 3.66 -0.39
N ALA A 2 11.88 4.65 -0.94
CA ALA A 2 13.01 4.39 -1.86
C ALA A 2 14.09 3.41 -1.34
N LYS A 3 14.43 3.46 -0.04
CA LYS A 3 15.35 2.50 0.59
C LYS A 3 14.84 1.06 0.52
N TRP A 4 13.54 0.84 0.80
CA TRP A 4 12.92 -0.47 0.67
C TRP A 4 12.92 -0.94 -0.79
N GLN A 5 12.68 -0.03 -1.72
CA GLN A 5 12.66 -0.36 -3.14
C GLN A 5 14.02 -0.86 -3.64
N ARG A 6 15.12 -0.24 -3.21
CA ARG A 6 16.47 -0.77 -3.49
C ARG A 6 16.66 -2.18 -2.97
N THR A 7 16.14 -2.48 -1.78
CA THR A 7 16.17 -3.84 -1.22
C THR A 7 15.33 -4.82 -2.06
N VAL A 8 14.12 -4.42 -2.47
CA VAL A 8 13.20 -5.26 -3.28
C VAL A 8 13.74 -5.55 -4.68
N LEU A 9 14.39 -4.55 -5.31
CA LEU A 9 14.94 -4.65 -6.66
C LEU A 9 16.34 -5.26 -6.69
N GLY A 10 17.04 -5.32 -5.54
CA GLY A 10 18.40 -5.84 -5.46
C GLY A 10 19.46 -4.96 -6.13
N HIS A 11 19.13 -3.71 -6.50
CA HIS A 11 20.08 -2.77 -7.10
C HIS A 11 19.93 -1.35 -6.53
N GLY A 12 21.02 -0.57 -6.62
CA GLY A 12 21.15 0.76 -6.00
C GLY A 12 20.29 1.86 -6.63
N LEU A 13 19.79 1.66 -7.84
CA LEU A 13 18.91 2.61 -8.53
C LEU A 13 17.46 2.40 -8.10
N ALA A 14 17.03 3.07 -7.03
CA ALA A 14 15.61 3.27 -6.78
C ALA A 14 15.36 4.69 -6.26
N GLY A 15 14.81 5.52 -7.14
CA GLY A 15 14.32 6.86 -6.87
C GLY A 15 12.87 7.00 -7.34
N PHE A 16 12.23 8.12 -7.02
CA PHE A 16 10.92 8.43 -7.62
C PHE A 16 11.10 8.54 -9.13
N ARG A 17 10.26 7.87 -9.92
CA ARG A 17 10.37 7.83 -11.38
C ARG A 17 10.36 9.24 -11.97
N THR A 18 11.15 9.43 -13.02
CA THR A 18 11.23 10.70 -13.75
C THR A 18 10.48 10.67 -15.08
N MET A 19 9.98 9.48 -15.47
CA MET A 19 9.22 9.25 -16.69
C MET A 19 7.88 8.58 -16.38
N PRO A 20 6.92 8.57 -17.33
CA PRO A 20 5.74 7.72 -17.23
C PRO A 20 6.13 6.26 -16.94
N ALA A 21 5.38 5.61 -16.05
CA ALA A 21 5.57 4.18 -15.77
C ALA A 21 4.53 3.35 -16.53
N PHE A 22 4.86 2.07 -16.73
CA PHE A 22 4.01 1.14 -17.43
C PHE A 22 3.83 -0.13 -16.59
N ALA A 23 2.60 -0.62 -16.51
CA ALA A 23 2.27 -1.87 -15.82
C ALA A 23 1.55 -2.84 -16.75
N LYS A 24 1.38 -4.07 -16.28
CA LYS A 24 0.64 -5.13 -16.98
C LYS A 24 1.13 -5.33 -18.42
N SER A 25 2.45 -5.47 -18.58
CA SER A 25 3.12 -5.61 -19.88
C SER A 25 2.82 -4.46 -20.85
N GLY A 26 2.73 -3.24 -20.34
CA GLY A 26 2.50 -2.04 -21.15
C GLY A 26 1.04 -1.66 -21.35
N ARG A 27 0.08 -2.46 -20.87
CA ARG A 27 -1.36 -2.16 -21.02
C ARG A 27 -1.82 -0.96 -20.20
N GLU A 28 -1.12 -0.64 -19.12
CA GLU A 28 -1.45 0.49 -18.26
C GLU A 28 -0.31 1.49 -18.25
N ARG A 29 -0.65 2.76 -18.47
CA ARG A 29 0.29 3.89 -18.44
C ARG A 29 -0.05 4.79 -17.26
N TYR A 30 0.93 4.99 -16.39
CA TYR A 30 0.87 5.93 -15.27
C TYR A 30 1.59 7.22 -15.66
N GLY A 31 0.83 8.28 -15.92
CA GLY A 31 1.35 9.61 -16.24
C GLY A 31 2.21 10.19 -15.11
N LEU A 32 3.05 11.17 -15.44
CA LEU A 32 3.84 11.92 -14.46
C LEU A 32 3.58 13.41 -14.65
N ALA A 33 2.73 14.00 -13.81
CA ALA A 33 2.59 15.45 -13.73
C ALA A 33 3.73 16.04 -12.87
N PRO A 34 4.16 17.30 -13.09
CA PRO A 34 5.27 17.92 -12.36
C PRO A 34 5.12 17.86 -10.83
N ASP A 35 3.88 17.90 -10.32
CA ASP A 35 3.55 17.87 -8.91
C ASP A 35 3.25 16.47 -8.36
N THR A 36 3.34 15.41 -9.17
CA THR A 36 2.94 14.04 -8.79
C THR A 36 3.70 13.57 -7.55
N ARG A 37 5.00 13.86 -7.46
CA ARG A 37 5.81 13.51 -6.28
C ARG A 37 5.35 14.26 -5.03
N ALA A 38 5.13 15.57 -5.14
CA ALA A 38 4.68 16.39 -4.01
C ALA A 38 3.29 15.95 -3.53
N ARG A 39 2.39 15.62 -4.45
CA ARG A 39 1.08 15.05 -4.14
C ARG A 39 1.19 13.69 -3.44
N PHE A 40 2.06 12.81 -3.92
CA PHE A 40 2.33 11.52 -3.27
C PHE A 40 2.84 11.71 -1.84
N GLU A 41 3.87 12.54 -1.65
CA GLU A 41 4.44 12.82 -0.34
C GLU A 41 3.40 13.44 0.63
N ARG A 42 2.52 14.31 0.11
CA ARG A 42 1.38 14.83 0.88
C ARG A 42 0.41 13.71 1.30
N CYS A 43 -0.03 12.87 0.38
CA CYS A 43 -0.92 11.74 0.69
C CYS A 43 -0.30 10.78 1.73
N LEU A 44 1.00 10.50 1.60
CA LEU A 44 1.75 9.74 2.60
C LEU A 44 1.73 10.40 3.99
N SER A 45 1.94 11.71 4.06
CA SER A 45 1.91 12.44 5.32
C SER A 45 0.52 12.44 5.97
N GLU A 46 -0.54 12.53 5.17
CA GLU A 46 -1.93 12.44 5.63
C GLU A 46 -2.26 11.04 6.17
N SER A 47 -1.68 9.99 5.59
CA SER A 47 -1.80 8.61 6.10
C SER A 47 -1.08 8.37 7.44
N ALA A 48 -0.35 9.36 7.95
CA ALA A 48 0.27 9.33 9.27
C ALA A 48 -0.48 10.19 10.30
N GLN A 49 -1.60 10.82 9.94
CA GLN A 49 -2.37 11.65 10.86
C GLN A 49 -3.09 10.79 11.92
N PRO A 50 -3.00 11.16 13.21
CA PRO A 50 -3.74 10.48 14.27
C PRO A 50 -5.26 10.57 14.06
N GLY A 51 -5.99 9.57 14.53
CA GLY A 51 -7.47 9.60 14.60
C GLY A 51 -8.21 8.90 13.46
N LEU A 52 -7.50 8.43 12.42
CA LEU A 52 -8.11 7.55 11.41
C LEU A 52 -8.03 6.08 11.85
N PRO A 53 -9.09 5.27 11.62
CA PRO A 53 -9.03 3.83 11.87
C PRO A 53 -7.89 3.16 11.09
N LEU A 54 -7.17 2.25 11.75
CA LEU A 54 -6.06 1.50 11.14
C LEU A 54 -6.42 0.86 9.78
N PRO A 55 -7.60 0.23 9.58
CA PRO A 55 -7.96 -0.31 8.27
C PRO A 55 -8.00 0.75 7.17
N SER A 56 -8.49 1.95 7.49
CA SER A 56 -8.57 3.07 6.56
C SER A 56 -7.18 3.62 6.22
N LEU A 57 -6.29 3.75 7.22
CA LEU A 57 -4.90 4.14 7.02
C LEU A 57 -4.15 3.14 6.13
N ALA A 58 -4.35 1.85 6.42
CA ALA A 58 -3.78 0.73 5.68
C ALA A 58 -4.30 0.66 4.22
N ALA A 59 -5.60 0.88 4.00
CA ALA A 59 -6.16 0.97 2.65
C ALA A 59 -5.55 2.14 1.88
N ARG A 60 -5.47 3.32 2.50
CA ARG A 60 -4.99 4.55 1.88
C ARG A 60 -3.53 4.43 1.44
N ILE A 61 -2.64 3.99 2.33
CA ILE A 61 -1.20 3.84 2.01
C ILE A 61 -0.97 2.84 0.86
N TYR A 62 -1.77 1.78 0.81
CA TYR A 62 -1.71 0.76 -0.24
C TYR A 62 -2.17 1.32 -1.58
N LEU A 63 -3.33 1.97 -1.62
CA LEU A 63 -3.90 2.55 -2.84
C LEU A 63 -3.06 3.71 -3.38
N ASP A 64 -2.62 4.64 -2.52
CA ASP A 64 -1.76 5.75 -2.92
C ASP A 64 -0.46 5.22 -3.56
N SER A 65 0.15 4.19 -2.98
CA SER A 65 1.36 3.58 -3.56
C SER A 65 1.11 2.95 -4.93
N LEU A 66 -0.04 2.31 -5.15
CA LEU A 66 -0.40 1.71 -6.43
C LEU A 66 -0.71 2.76 -7.51
N PHE A 67 -1.44 3.82 -7.14
CA PHE A 67 -1.94 4.81 -8.09
C PHE A 67 -0.93 5.90 -8.44
N PHE A 68 -0.15 6.39 -7.49
CA PHE A 68 0.97 7.30 -7.80
C PHE A 68 2.06 6.57 -8.59
N HIS A 69 2.17 5.25 -8.38
CA HIS A 69 3.10 4.38 -9.07
C HIS A 69 4.54 4.93 -8.99
N PRO A 70 5.07 5.19 -7.78
CA PRO A 70 6.24 6.05 -7.57
C PRO A 70 7.54 5.54 -8.19
N PHE A 71 7.64 4.25 -8.54
CA PHE A 71 8.83 3.62 -9.08
C PHE A 71 8.60 3.14 -10.53
N GLU A 72 9.69 2.83 -11.24
CA GLU A 72 9.60 2.28 -12.59
C GLU A 72 9.12 0.83 -12.61
N ASP A 73 9.46 0.05 -11.57
CA ASP A 73 9.06 -1.34 -11.40
C ASP A 73 8.71 -1.63 -9.94
N ALA A 74 8.04 -2.77 -9.70
CA ALA A 74 7.76 -3.35 -8.40
C ALA A 74 6.89 -2.48 -7.47
N ASN A 75 6.06 -1.60 -8.02
CA ASN A 75 5.10 -0.79 -7.24
C ASN A 75 4.09 -1.62 -6.46
N GLY A 76 3.66 -2.77 -7.00
CA GLY A 76 2.81 -3.71 -6.26
C GLY A 76 3.49 -4.25 -5.01
N ARG A 77 4.77 -4.64 -5.11
CA ARG A 77 5.57 -5.07 -3.94
C ARG A 77 5.80 -3.91 -2.96
N ALA A 78 6.07 -2.71 -3.47
CA ALA A 78 6.21 -1.51 -2.65
C ALA A 78 4.93 -1.20 -1.85
N ALA A 79 3.76 -1.30 -2.47
CA ALA A 79 2.46 -1.07 -1.83
C ALA A 79 2.20 -2.09 -0.72
N VAL A 80 2.47 -3.38 -0.95
CA VAL A 80 2.34 -4.43 0.08
C VAL A 80 3.29 -4.18 1.26
N LEU A 81 4.53 -3.74 1.00
CA LEU A 81 5.46 -3.39 2.08
C LEU A 81 5.02 -2.15 2.87
N ALA A 82 4.46 -1.15 2.20
CA ALA A 82 3.92 0.03 2.87
C ALA A 82 2.76 -0.32 3.80
N LEU A 83 1.82 -1.13 3.30
CA LEU A 83 0.73 -1.70 4.08
C LEU A 83 1.28 -2.47 5.29
N ALA A 84 2.18 -3.43 5.06
CA ALA A 84 2.75 -4.26 6.12
C ALA A 84 3.46 -3.41 7.19
N PHE A 85 4.17 -2.36 6.78
CA PHE A 85 4.82 -1.44 7.71
C PHE A 85 3.83 -0.70 8.61
N VAL A 86 2.74 -0.15 8.04
CA VAL A 86 1.70 0.53 8.83
C VAL A 86 1.06 -0.42 9.84
N LEU A 87 0.76 -1.65 9.43
CA LEU A 87 0.20 -2.66 10.33
C LEU A 87 1.19 -3.08 11.41
N ALA A 88 2.46 -3.27 11.07
CA ALA A 88 3.50 -3.69 12.00
C ALA A 88 3.79 -2.62 13.07
N ARG A 89 3.64 -1.33 12.75
CA ARG A 89 3.74 -0.24 13.73
C ARG A 89 2.70 -0.34 14.84
N GLU A 90 1.52 -0.86 14.52
CA GLU A 90 0.45 -1.14 15.48
C GLU A 90 0.53 -2.57 16.05
N GLY A 91 1.66 -3.27 15.85
CA GLY A 91 1.87 -4.63 16.31
C GLY A 91 0.97 -5.66 15.63
N VAL A 92 0.48 -5.39 14.40
CA VAL A 92 -0.39 -6.29 13.64
C VAL A 92 0.37 -6.90 12.47
N VAL A 93 0.21 -8.22 12.30
CA VAL A 93 0.67 -8.98 11.14
C VAL A 93 -0.55 -9.64 10.51
N LEU A 94 -0.68 -9.53 9.18
CA LEU A 94 -1.73 -10.22 8.44
C LEU A 94 -1.31 -11.67 8.18
N ASP A 95 -2.21 -12.60 8.49
CA ASP A 95 -2.00 -14.02 8.21
C ASP A 95 -2.12 -14.35 6.72
N GLN A 96 -2.87 -13.54 5.97
CA GLN A 96 -3.17 -13.75 4.55
C GLN A 96 -3.15 -12.41 3.81
N VAL A 97 -2.40 -12.36 2.73
CA VAL A 97 -2.33 -11.20 1.82
C VAL A 97 -3.02 -11.45 0.48
N HIS A 98 -3.37 -12.72 0.17
CA HIS A 98 -4.10 -13.10 -1.05
C HIS A 98 -5.40 -12.32 -1.27
N PRO A 99 -6.23 -12.01 -0.25
CA PRO A 99 -7.45 -11.21 -0.46
C PRO A 99 -7.20 -9.79 -1.00
N LEU A 100 -5.97 -9.29 -0.92
CA LEU A 100 -5.57 -7.99 -1.45
C LEU A 100 -5.25 -8.05 -2.96
N GLN A 101 -5.12 -9.25 -3.53
CA GLN A 101 -4.83 -9.50 -4.94
C GLN A 101 -6.10 -9.39 -5.79
N THR A 102 -6.67 -8.20 -5.86
CA THR A 102 -7.84 -7.89 -6.67
C THR A 102 -7.65 -6.57 -7.38
N THR A 103 -8.33 -6.40 -8.51
CA THR A 103 -8.29 -5.15 -9.29
C THR A 103 -8.91 -4.01 -8.47
N ARG A 104 -8.25 -2.86 -8.51
CA ARG A 104 -8.70 -1.61 -7.86
C ARG A 104 -8.53 -0.46 -8.83
N TRP A 105 -9.52 0.43 -8.84
CA TRP A 105 -9.56 1.60 -9.74
C TRP A 105 -9.34 2.88 -8.94
N ALA A 106 -8.65 3.86 -9.54
CA ALA A 106 -8.25 5.08 -8.84
C ALA A 106 -9.42 6.04 -8.58
N ASP A 107 -10.45 5.92 -9.41
CA ASP A 107 -11.69 6.70 -9.44
C ASP A 107 -12.87 5.99 -8.77
N ASP A 108 -12.63 4.83 -8.15
CA ASP A 108 -13.63 4.01 -7.48
C ASP A 108 -13.57 4.21 -5.95
N ALA A 109 -14.32 5.21 -5.48
CA ALA A 109 -14.40 5.53 -4.05
C ALA A 109 -15.05 4.40 -3.23
N GLU A 110 -16.03 3.68 -3.80
CA GLU A 110 -16.68 2.54 -3.15
C GLU A 110 -15.69 1.38 -3.00
N GLY A 111 -14.95 1.05 -4.06
CA GLY A 111 -13.90 0.03 -4.00
C GLY A 111 -12.77 0.35 -3.00
N ALA A 112 -12.48 1.64 -2.77
CA ALA A 112 -11.55 2.06 -1.72
C ALA A 112 -12.14 1.84 -0.31
N ALA A 113 -13.42 2.15 -0.11
CA ALA A 113 -14.12 1.88 1.15
C ALA A 113 -14.21 0.37 1.44
N ASP A 114 -14.54 -0.43 0.43
CA ASP A 114 -14.60 -1.89 0.52
C ASP A 114 -13.25 -2.50 0.91
N LEU A 115 -12.14 -1.93 0.41
CA LEU A 115 -10.81 -2.35 0.84
C LEU A 115 -10.57 -2.09 2.34
N ALA A 116 -11.01 -0.94 2.85
CA ALA A 116 -10.91 -0.64 4.28
C ALA A 116 -11.75 -1.62 5.12
N VAL A 117 -12.95 -1.99 4.65
CA VAL A 117 -13.79 -3.01 5.28
C VAL A 117 -13.09 -4.37 5.29
N LEU A 118 -12.58 -4.82 4.13
CA LEU A 118 -11.83 -6.07 4.01
C LEU A 118 -10.63 -6.11 4.97
N LEU A 119 -9.85 -5.04 5.03
CA LEU A 119 -8.75 -4.93 5.97
C LEU A 119 -9.25 -5.02 7.42
N GLY A 120 -10.36 -4.37 7.77
CA GLY A 120 -10.97 -4.49 9.10
C GLY A 120 -11.32 -5.94 9.47
N ILE A 121 -11.87 -6.70 8.53
CA ILE A 121 -12.18 -8.13 8.70
C ILE A 121 -10.89 -8.94 8.93
N LEU A 122 -9.86 -8.74 8.09
CA LEU A 122 -8.59 -9.46 8.20
C LEU A 122 -7.85 -9.15 9.50
N LEU A 123 -7.83 -7.88 9.92
CA LEU A 123 -7.21 -7.44 11.16
C LEU A 123 -7.93 -8.04 12.39
N THR A 124 -9.26 -8.09 12.36
CA THR A 124 -10.07 -8.71 13.41
C THR A 124 -9.81 -10.22 13.50
N ALA A 125 -9.74 -10.90 12.35
CA ALA A 125 -9.42 -12.32 12.30
C ALA A 125 -8.01 -12.62 12.85
N ALA A 126 -7.02 -11.81 12.48
CA ALA A 126 -5.64 -11.94 12.98
C ALA A 126 -5.53 -11.67 14.50
N ALA A 127 -6.33 -10.74 15.03
CA ALA A 127 -6.37 -10.48 16.47
C ALA A 127 -6.96 -11.68 17.24
N ARG A 128 -8.09 -12.25 16.76
CA ARG A 128 -8.74 -13.41 17.39
C ARG A 128 -7.84 -14.64 17.43
N ARG A 129 -7.11 -14.93 16.35
CA ARG A 129 -6.17 -16.06 16.33
C ARG A 129 -5.02 -15.89 17.33
N ARG A 130 -4.47 -14.68 17.45
CA ARG A 130 -3.43 -14.38 18.44
C ARG A 130 -3.93 -14.56 19.88
N SER A 131 -5.18 -14.21 20.19
CA SER A 131 -5.74 -14.46 21.52
C SER A 131 -5.95 -15.94 21.81
N HIS A 132 -6.26 -16.77 20.80
CA HIS A 132 -6.38 -18.22 20.98
C HIS A 132 -5.02 -18.91 21.14
N GLY A 133 -4.01 -18.53 20.35
CA GLY A 133 -2.67 -19.13 20.44
C GLY A 133 -1.88 -18.76 21.71
N ARG A 134 -2.29 -17.74 22.47
CA ARG A 134 -1.71 -17.38 23.78
C ARG A 134 -2.35 -18.10 24.97
N GLN A 135 -3.45 -18.82 24.76
CA GLN A 135 -4.16 -19.59 25.80
C GLN A 135 -3.85 -21.10 25.76
N SER A 136 -2.96 -21.53 24.85
CA SER A 136 -2.46 -22.90 24.70
C SER A 136 -1.03 -22.99 25.22
#